data_AF-A0A5R9Q8Z2-F1
#
_entry.id   AF-A0A5R9Q8Z2-F1
#
_cell.length_a   1.000
_cell.length_b   1.000
_cell.length_c   1.000
_cell.angle_alpha   90.00
_cell.angle_beta   90.00
_cell.angle_gamma   90.00
#
_symmetry.space_group_name_H-M   'P 1'
#
loop_
_entity.id
_entity.type
_entity.pdbx_description
1 polymer ?
#
loop_
_entity_poly.entity_id
_entity_poly.type
_entity_poly.pdbx_seq_one_letter_code
_entity_poly.pdbx_strand_id
1 'polypeptide(L)'
;MDFSNPTLITFVVYIVAMILIGLVAYRATKNFSDYILGGRSLGSFVTALSAGASDMSGWLLMGLPGAIFVAGLSESWIAIGLIAGAWLNWLFVAGRLRVHTERNQNALTLPDYFTHRFEDTSRLLRIFSALVILVFFTIYCASGVVAGARLFESSFGVPYEYALWIGAAATILYVFIG
;
A
#
# COMPACT_ATOMS: atom_id res chain seq x y z
N MET A 1 0.34 31.44 0.25
CA MET A 1 -0.75 30.45 0.31
C MET A 1 -1.92 31.10 1.01
N ASP A 2 -3.10 31.07 0.40
CA ASP A 2 -4.31 31.65 0.99
C ASP A 2 -4.95 30.62 1.94
N PHE A 3 -4.95 30.91 3.24
CA PHE A 3 -5.47 30.00 4.28
C PHE A 3 -7.01 29.82 4.21
N SER A 4 -7.68 30.64 3.38
CA SER A 4 -9.11 30.52 3.11
C SER A 4 -9.45 29.51 2.00
N ASN A 5 -8.46 28.91 1.35
CA ASN A 5 -8.67 27.95 0.25
C ASN A 5 -9.36 26.66 0.76
N PRO A 6 -10.59 26.35 0.31
CA PRO A 6 -11.34 25.16 0.74
C PRO A 6 -10.60 23.84 0.53
N THR A 7 -9.80 23.74 -0.54
CA THR A 7 -8.98 22.55 -0.84
C THR A 7 -7.91 22.34 0.21
N LEU A 8 -7.22 23.42 0.61
CA LEU A 8 -6.18 23.37 1.64
C LEU A 8 -6.79 23.00 3.01
N ILE A 9 -7.93 23.60 3.37
CA ILE A 9 -8.63 23.31 4.62
C ILE A 9 -9.03 21.83 4.67
N THR A 10 -9.65 21.33 3.61
CA THR A 10 -10.08 19.92 3.52
C THR A 10 -8.89 18.97 3.61
N PHE A 11 -7.78 19.30 2.95
CA PHE A 11 -6.55 18.52 3.01
C PHE A 11 -5.97 18.46 4.43
N VAL A 12 -5.88 19.59 5.13
CA VAL A 12 -5.38 19.64 6.51
C VAL A 12 -6.27 18.85 7.46
N VAL A 13 -7.60 19.01 7.37
CA VAL A 13 -8.56 18.24 8.18
C VAL A 13 -8.40 16.74 7.94
N TYR A 14 -8.26 16.32 6.68
CA TYR A 14 -8.03 14.93 6.32
C TYR A 14 -6.74 14.39 6.96
N ILE A 15 -5.62 15.10 6.84
CA ILE A 15 -4.34 14.68 7.42
C ILE A 15 -4.42 14.56 8.95
N VAL A 16 -5.03 15.53 9.62
CA VAL A 16 -5.23 15.47 11.08
C VAL A 16 -6.08 14.27 11.47
N ALA A 17 -7.18 14.01 10.75
CA ALA A 17 -8.02 12.84 11.00
C ALA A 17 -7.23 11.53 10.83
N MET A 18 -6.42 11.41 9.77
CA MET A 18 -5.59 10.23 9.53
C MET A 18 -4.55 10.01 10.64
N ILE A 19 -3.88 11.08 11.11
CA ILE A 19 -2.93 11.00 12.23
C ILE A 19 -3.64 10.53 13.50
N LEU A 20 -4.82 11.07 13.82
CA LEU A 20 -5.59 10.66 14.99
C LEU A 20 -5.99 9.19 14.93
N ILE A 21 -6.45 8.70 13.77
CA ILE A 21 -6.75 7.28 13.56
C ILE A 21 -5.50 6.42 13.77
N GLY A 22 -4.35 6.83 13.22
CA GLY A 22 -3.06 6.16 13.39
C GLY A 22 -2.65 6.06 14.86
N LEU A 23 -2.74 7.16 15.63
CA LEU A 23 -2.43 7.18 17.06
C LEU A 23 -3.36 6.29 17.89
N VAL A 24 -4.64 6.21 17.53
CA VAL A 24 -5.59 5.29 18.18
C VAL A 24 -5.25 3.85 17.85
N ALA A 25 -4.94 3.54 16.59
CA ALA A 25 -4.56 2.20 16.15
C ALA A 25 -3.23 1.74 16.78
N TYR A 26 -2.25 2.64 16.91
CA TYR A 26 -0.97 2.37 17.58
C TYR A 26 -1.16 1.86 19.01
N ARG A 27 -2.12 2.42 19.76
CA ARG A 27 -2.46 1.96 21.11
C ARG A 27 -3.08 0.56 21.15
N ALA A 28 -3.64 0.10 20.03
CA ALA A 28 -4.22 -1.24 19.91
C ALA A 28 -3.17 -2.31 19.53
N THR A 29 -2.02 -1.91 19.00
CA THR A 29 -0.93 -2.83 18.60
C THR A 29 -0.08 -3.21 19.80
N LYS A 30 -0.10 -4.50 20.21
CA LYS A 30 0.70 -5.00 21.34
C LYS A 30 1.80 -5.97 20.93
N ASN A 31 1.67 -6.59 19.77
CA ASN A 31 2.62 -7.56 19.25
C ASN A 31 2.71 -7.51 17.72
N PHE A 32 3.61 -8.31 17.15
CA PHE A 32 3.87 -8.34 15.70
C PHE A 32 2.67 -8.84 14.86
N SER A 33 1.86 -9.75 15.39
CA SER A 33 0.64 -10.20 14.70
C SER A 33 -0.43 -9.11 14.68
N ASP A 34 -0.54 -8.31 15.74
CA ASP A 34 -1.41 -7.13 15.78
C ASP A 34 -0.95 -6.10 14.74
N TYR A 35 0.37 -5.90 14.64
CA TYR A 35 0.96 -4.94 13.70
C TYR A 35 0.75 -5.34 12.23
N ILE A 36 1.00 -6.61 11.88
CA ILE A 36 0.94 -7.05 10.48
C ILE A 36 -0.48 -7.43 10.03
N LEU A 37 -1.29 -8.04 10.90
CA LEU A 37 -2.59 -8.62 10.53
C LEU A 37 -3.77 -8.03 11.32
N GLY A 38 -3.56 -6.96 12.11
CA GLY A 38 -4.61 -6.39 12.95
C GLY A 38 -5.17 -7.41 13.94
N GLY A 39 -4.35 -8.37 14.39
CA GLY A 39 -4.76 -9.44 15.30
C GLY A 39 -5.79 -10.40 14.69
N ARG A 40 -6.05 -10.30 13.37
CA ARG A 40 -7.10 -11.03 12.63
C ARG A 40 -8.51 -10.80 13.18
N SER A 41 -8.73 -9.71 13.90
CA SER A 41 -10.05 -9.34 14.43
C SER A 41 -10.87 -8.47 13.47
N LEU A 42 -10.27 -8.04 12.36
CA LEU A 42 -10.94 -7.22 11.35
C LEU A 42 -11.95 -8.05 10.57
N GLY A 43 -13.18 -7.53 10.44
CA GLY A 43 -14.22 -8.16 9.64
C GLY A 43 -13.87 -8.22 8.15
N SER A 44 -14.59 -9.06 7.40
CA SER A 44 -14.37 -9.28 5.96
C SER A 44 -14.43 -7.99 5.14
N PHE A 45 -15.40 -7.11 5.44
CA PHE A 45 -15.57 -5.85 4.73
C PHE A 45 -14.39 -4.89 4.93
N VAL A 46 -13.96 -4.70 6.18
CA VAL A 46 -12.81 -3.83 6.51
C VAL A 46 -11.53 -4.37 5.90
N THR A 47 -11.35 -5.70 5.94
CA THR A 47 -10.20 -6.37 5.32
C THR A 47 -10.18 -6.19 3.81
N ALA A 48 -11.33 -6.33 3.14
CA ALA A 48 -11.44 -6.14 1.69
C ALA A 48 -11.17 -4.68 1.28
N LEU A 49 -11.72 -3.70 2.01
CA LEU A 49 -11.46 -2.29 1.77
C LEU A 49 -9.98 -1.94 2.01
N SER A 50 -9.37 -2.46 3.07
CA SER A 50 -7.94 -2.26 3.35
C SER A 50 -7.08 -2.87 2.25
N ALA A 51 -7.39 -4.07 1.77
CA ALA A 51 -6.67 -4.69 0.67
C ALA A 51 -6.80 -3.86 -0.62
N GLY A 52 -8.01 -3.37 -0.93
CA GLY A 52 -8.23 -2.49 -2.08
C GLY A 52 -7.49 -1.17 -1.94
N ALA A 53 -7.58 -0.49 -0.80
CA ALA A 53 -6.87 0.76 -0.55
C ALA A 53 -5.35 0.63 -0.69
N SER A 54 -4.78 -0.51 -0.26
CA SER A 54 -3.35 -0.80 -0.43
C SER A 54 -2.95 -1.02 -1.89
N ASP A 55 -3.85 -1.54 -2.73
CA ASP A 55 -3.61 -1.73 -4.16
C ASP A 55 -3.73 -0.39 -4.94
N MET A 56 -4.58 0.51 -4.47
CA MET A 56 -4.81 1.82 -5.08
C MET A 56 -3.71 2.83 -4.70
N SER A 57 -2.76 3.01 -5.61
CA SER A 57 -1.65 3.97 -5.44
C SER A 57 -1.83 5.23 -6.30
N GLY A 58 -0.81 6.09 -6.34
CA GLY A 58 -0.74 7.21 -7.28
C GLY A 58 -0.91 6.80 -8.76
N TRP A 59 -0.75 5.51 -9.09
CA TRP A 59 -1.04 4.97 -10.41
C TRP A 59 -2.52 5.15 -10.81
N LEU A 60 -3.47 5.04 -9.88
CA LEU A 60 -4.88 5.17 -10.20
C LEU A 60 -5.25 6.63 -10.52
N LEU A 61 -4.61 7.59 -9.84
CA LEU A 61 -4.92 9.01 -10.01
C LEU A 61 -4.17 9.66 -11.17
N MET A 62 -2.95 9.21 -11.49
CA MET A 62 -2.14 9.79 -12.56
C MET A 62 -1.77 8.81 -13.67
N GLY A 63 -1.52 7.55 -13.34
CA GLY A 63 -1.11 6.52 -14.30
C GLY A 63 -2.24 6.15 -15.27
N LEU A 64 -3.36 5.63 -14.75
CA LEU A 64 -4.48 5.17 -15.56
C LEU A 64 -5.15 6.31 -16.35
N PRO A 65 -5.46 7.49 -15.76
CA PRO A 65 -6.02 8.60 -16.52
C PRO A 65 -5.03 9.15 -17.56
N GLY A 66 -3.73 9.17 -17.25
CA GLY A 66 -2.70 9.56 -18.21
C GLY A 66 -2.61 8.59 -19.40
N ALA A 67 -2.68 7.28 -19.15
CA ALA A 67 -2.73 6.27 -20.19
C ALA A 67 -3.98 6.41 -21.06
N ILE A 68 -5.16 6.58 -20.46
CA ILE A 68 -6.42 6.81 -21.20
C ILE A 68 -6.36 8.12 -22.01
N PHE A 69 -5.74 9.17 -21.47
CA PHE A 69 -5.59 10.44 -22.18
C PHE A 69 -4.75 10.30 -23.47
N VAL A 70 -3.70 9.47 -23.44
CA VAL A 70 -2.79 9.27 -24.58
C VAL A 70 -3.30 8.19 -25.55
N ALA A 71 -3.73 7.04 -25.03
CA ALA A 71 -4.08 5.86 -25.82
C ALA A 71 -5.59 5.69 -26.05
N GLY A 72 -6.42 6.49 -25.37
CA GLY A 72 -7.88 6.48 -25.51
C GLY A 72 -8.59 5.48 -24.60
N LEU A 73 -9.89 5.32 -24.83
CA LEU A 73 -10.77 4.50 -23.98
C LEU A 73 -10.44 2.99 -24.00
N SER A 74 -9.61 2.51 -24.94
CA SER A 74 -9.15 1.13 -24.97
C SER A 74 -8.45 0.71 -23.67
N GLU A 75 -7.77 1.65 -22.99
CA GLU A 75 -7.11 1.38 -21.71
C GLU A 75 -8.08 1.07 -20.57
N SER A 76 -9.39 1.35 -20.74
CA SER A 76 -10.43 0.99 -19.75
C SER A 76 -10.52 -0.53 -19.52
N TRP A 77 -10.03 -1.36 -20.46
CA TRP A 77 -9.91 -2.80 -20.28
C TRP A 77 -9.06 -3.18 -19.08
N ILE A 78 -8.11 -2.33 -18.67
CA ILE A 78 -7.31 -2.53 -17.46
C ILE A 78 -8.23 -2.64 -16.24
N ALA A 79 -9.25 -1.78 -16.11
CA ALA A 79 -10.16 -1.82 -14.97
C ALA A 79 -10.94 -3.14 -14.91
N ILE A 80 -11.44 -3.62 -16.06
CA ILE A 80 -12.16 -4.90 -16.15
C ILE A 80 -11.23 -6.06 -15.79
N GLY A 81 -10.01 -6.06 -16.35
CA GLY A 81 -8.99 -7.07 -16.08
C GLY A 81 -8.59 -7.11 -14.60
N LEU A 82 -8.44 -5.96 -13.95
CA LEU A 82 -8.12 -5.87 -12.52
C LEU A 82 -9.25 -6.39 -11.65
N ILE A 83 -10.50 -6.03 -11.93
CA ILE A 83 -11.66 -6.52 -11.17
C ILE A 83 -11.77 -8.04 -11.29
N ALA A 84 -11.72 -8.56 -12.52
CA ALA A 84 -11.80 -10.00 -12.76
C ALA A 84 -10.60 -10.75 -12.16
N GLY A 85 -9.38 -10.23 -12.37
CA GLY A 85 -8.15 -10.82 -11.85
C GLY A 85 -8.11 -10.86 -10.33
N ALA A 86 -8.47 -9.74 -9.67
CA ALA A 86 -8.58 -9.68 -8.21
C ALA A 86 -9.61 -10.70 -7.71
N TRP A 87 -10.80 -10.75 -8.32
CA TRP A 87 -11.84 -11.70 -7.93
C TRP A 87 -11.38 -13.16 -8.06
N LEU A 88 -10.77 -13.53 -9.19
CA LEU A 88 -10.25 -14.88 -9.41
C LEU A 88 -9.10 -15.22 -8.45
N ASN A 89 -8.22 -14.27 -8.15
CA ASN A 89 -7.15 -14.45 -7.17
C ASN A 89 -7.72 -14.73 -5.77
N TRP A 90 -8.74 -13.98 -5.35
CA TRP A 90 -9.42 -14.23 -4.08
C TRP A 90 -10.13 -15.59 -4.04
N LEU A 91 -10.78 -15.97 -5.14
CA LEU A 91 -11.51 -17.23 -5.26
C LEU A 91 -10.58 -18.45 -5.22
N PHE A 92 -9.47 -18.42 -5.96
CA PHE A 92 -8.62 -19.60 -6.15
C PHE A 92 -7.40 -19.65 -5.22
N VAL A 93 -6.83 -18.50 -4.87
CA VAL A 93 -5.54 -18.42 -4.19
C VAL A 93 -5.70 -18.08 -2.72
N ALA A 94 -6.47 -17.05 -2.36
CA ALA A 94 -6.49 -16.50 -1.00
C ALA A 94 -6.87 -17.52 0.07
N GLY A 95 -7.97 -18.27 -0.13
CA GLY A 95 -8.41 -19.30 0.83
C GLY A 95 -7.39 -20.42 1.01
N ARG A 96 -6.80 -20.92 -0.09
CA ARG A 96 -5.79 -21.98 -0.05
C ARG A 96 -4.52 -21.51 0.64
N LEU A 97 -4.04 -20.31 0.30
CA LEU A 97 -2.88 -19.69 0.92
C LEU A 97 -3.08 -19.51 2.42
N ARG A 98 -4.29 -19.11 2.86
CA ARG A 98 -4.62 -18.99 4.29
C ARG A 98 -4.53 -20.32 5.03
N VAL A 99 -5.04 -21.41 4.46
CA VAL A 99 -4.93 -22.75 5.08
C VAL A 99 -3.46 -23.19 5.17
N HIS A 100 -2.67 -22.93 4.13
CA HIS A 100 -1.27 -23.31 4.12
C HIS A 100 -0.41 -22.46 5.07
N THR A 101 -0.63 -21.16 5.17
CA THR A 101 0.09 -20.31 6.13
C THR A 101 -0.16 -20.75 7.58
N GLU A 102 -1.37 -21.19 7.91
CA GLU A 102 -1.67 -21.76 9.24
C GLU A 102 -0.85 -23.01 9.54
N ARG A 103 -0.87 -23.97 8.61
CA ARG A 103 -0.19 -25.27 8.76
C ARG A 103 1.33 -25.12 8.83
N ASN A 104 1.87 -24.08 8.20
CA ASN A 104 3.31 -23.82 8.14
C ASN A 104 3.70 -22.79 9.20
N GLN A 105 3.53 -23.18 10.47
CA GLN A 105 3.90 -22.39 11.65
C GLN A 105 3.18 -21.03 11.75
N ASN A 106 1.94 -20.94 11.25
CA ASN A 106 1.17 -19.70 11.24
C ASN A 106 1.94 -18.52 10.61
N ALA A 107 2.64 -18.79 9.50
CA ALA A 107 3.49 -17.84 8.81
C ALA A 107 2.76 -16.52 8.51
N LEU A 108 3.41 -15.41 8.86
CA LEU A 108 2.82 -14.06 8.75
C LEU A 108 3.21 -13.34 7.45
N THR A 109 4.24 -13.82 6.75
CA THR A 109 4.75 -13.21 5.51
C THR A 109 5.01 -14.27 4.44
N LEU A 110 5.05 -13.90 3.16
CA LEU A 110 5.36 -14.83 2.07
C LEU A 110 6.77 -15.45 2.16
N PRO A 111 7.85 -14.69 2.46
CA PRO A 111 9.17 -15.30 2.63
C PRO A 111 9.21 -16.33 3.76
N ASP A 112 8.52 -16.04 4.87
CA ASP A 112 8.41 -16.96 6.01
C ASP A 112 7.59 -18.21 5.65
N TYR A 113 6.47 -18.00 4.96
CA TYR A 113 5.64 -19.09 4.43
C TYR A 113 6.43 -20.02 3.52
N PHE A 114 7.19 -19.50 2.55
CA PHE A 114 8.00 -20.32 1.66
C PHE A 114 9.10 -21.08 2.41
N THR A 115 9.73 -20.43 3.39
CA THR A 115 10.78 -21.07 4.21
C THR A 115 10.23 -22.31 4.92
N HIS A 116 9.08 -22.18 5.59
CA HIS A 116 8.47 -23.29 6.32
C HIS A 116 7.83 -24.33 5.38
N ARG A 117 7.17 -23.88 4.31
CA ARG A 117 6.47 -24.76 3.37
C ARG A 117 7.41 -25.70 2.61
N PHE A 118 8.63 -25.26 2.33
CA PHE A 118 9.64 -26.02 1.60
C PHE A 118 10.75 -26.53 2.52
N GLU A 119 10.60 -26.40 3.84
CA GLU A 119 11.57 -26.84 4.84
C GLU A 119 13.00 -26.33 4.53
N ASP A 120 13.10 -25.07 4.08
CA ASP A 120 14.36 -24.47 3.63
C ASP A 120 15.30 -24.21 4.82
N THR A 121 16.26 -25.11 5.01
CA THR A 121 17.32 -24.99 6.02
C THR A 121 18.41 -23.99 5.63
N SER A 122 18.54 -23.66 4.34
CA SER A 122 19.58 -22.79 3.80
C SER A 122 19.22 -21.29 3.87
N ARG A 123 17.94 -20.97 4.12
CA ARG A 123 17.35 -19.62 4.11
C ARG A 123 17.40 -18.92 2.75
N LEU A 124 17.77 -19.62 1.67
CA LEU A 124 17.85 -19.06 0.32
C LEU A 124 16.49 -18.54 -0.16
N LEU A 125 15.40 -19.28 0.08
CA LEU A 125 14.06 -18.86 -0.33
C LEU A 125 13.62 -17.59 0.39
N ARG A 126 13.96 -17.48 1.68
CA ARG A 126 13.68 -16.28 2.47
C ARG A 126 14.39 -15.06 1.91
N ILE A 127 15.70 -15.17 1.69
CA ILE A 127 16.55 -14.07 1.23
C ILE A 127 16.13 -13.64 -0.18
N PHE A 128 15.97 -14.61 -1.10
CA PHE A 128 15.58 -14.34 -2.47
C PHE A 128 14.20 -13.66 -2.53
N SER A 129 13.20 -14.21 -1.82
CA SER A 129 11.85 -13.61 -1.79
C SER A 129 11.86 -12.21 -1.18
N ALA A 130 12.61 -12.01 -0.08
CA ALA A 130 12.74 -10.70 0.54
C ALA A 130 13.43 -9.69 -0.39
N LEU A 131 14.45 -10.10 -1.15
CA LEU A 131 15.16 -9.24 -2.10
C LEU A 131 14.24 -8.84 -3.26
N VAL A 132 13.49 -9.79 -3.83
CA VAL A 132 12.49 -9.50 -4.86
C VAL A 132 11.48 -8.48 -4.34
N ILE A 133 10.87 -8.72 -3.17
CA ILE A 133 9.94 -7.77 -2.54
C ILE A 133 10.61 -6.41 -2.38
N LEU A 134 11.81 -6.35 -1.81
CA LEU A 134 12.54 -5.10 -1.56
C LEU A 134 12.75 -4.30 -2.85
N VAL A 135 13.21 -4.92 -3.93
CA VAL A 135 13.49 -4.24 -5.21
C VAL A 135 12.22 -3.67 -5.81
N PHE A 136 11.17 -4.50 -5.95
CA PHE A 136 9.93 -4.06 -6.58
C PHE A 136 9.17 -3.04 -5.71
N PHE A 137 9.12 -3.23 -4.40
CA PHE A 137 8.50 -2.26 -3.50
C PHE A 137 9.28 -0.95 -3.41
N THR A 138 10.61 -0.97 -3.56
CA THR A 138 11.40 0.27 -3.60
C THR A 138 10.99 1.14 -4.79
N ILE A 139 10.90 0.55 -5.98
CA ILE A 139 10.45 1.26 -7.19
C ILE A 139 9.01 1.75 -7.03
N TYR A 140 8.13 0.88 -6.49
CA TYR A 140 6.74 1.23 -6.22
C TYR A 140 6.62 2.43 -5.26
N CYS A 141 7.26 2.38 -4.10
CA CYS A 141 7.25 3.47 -3.13
C CYS A 141 7.86 4.77 -3.70
N ALA A 142 8.97 4.66 -4.45
CA ALA A 142 9.57 5.82 -5.11
C ALA A 142 8.60 6.47 -6.10
N SER A 143 7.88 5.68 -6.90
CA SER A 143 6.85 6.19 -7.81
C SER A 143 5.70 6.87 -7.06
N GLY A 144 5.32 6.36 -5.88
CA GLY A 144 4.33 6.96 -4.99
C GLY A 144 4.74 8.35 -4.47
N VAL A 145 6.01 8.53 -4.09
CA VAL A 145 6.52 9.84 -3.64
C VAL A 145 6.57 10.84 -4.80
N VAL A 146 6.99 10.41 -5.99
CA VAL A 146 6.99 11.24 -7.22
C VAL A 146 5.57 11.66 -7.59
N ALA A 147 4.64 10.71 -7.56
CA ALA A 147 3.21 10.95 -7.75
C ALA A 147 2.69 12.02 -6.78
N GLY A 148 2.96 11.86 -5.47
CA GLY A 148 2.60 12.85 -4.46
C GLY A 148 3.17 14.24 -4.77
N ALA A 149 4.46 14.32 -5.11
CA ALA A 149 5.12 15.59 -5.44
C ALA A 149 4.46 16.30 -6.64
N ARG A 150 4.10 15.56 -7.70
CA ARG A 150 3.37 16.10 -8.86
C ARG A 150 1.97 16.58 -8.51
N LEU A 151 1.27 15.88 -7.62
CA LEU A 151 -0.03 16.32 -7.12
C LEU A 151 0.11 17.65 -6.37
N PHE A 152 1.11 17.79 -5.50
CA PHE A 152 1.34 19.04 -4.76
C PHE A 152 1.75 20.20 -5.68
N GLU A 153 2.57 19.93 -6.68
CA GLU A 153 2.96 20.90 -7.71
C GLU A 153 1.75 21.42 -8.48
N SER A 154 0.92 20.51 -9.00
CA SER A 154 -0.26 20.88 -9.79
C SER A 154 -1.39 21.50 -8.98
N SER A 155 -1.62 21.04 -7.74
CA SER A 155 -2.78 21.44 -6.94
C SER A 155 -2.52 22.69 -6.09
N PHE A 156 -1.30 22.82 -5.55
CA PHE A 156 -0.96 23.88 -4.59
C PHE A 156 0.14 24.83 -5.08
N GLY A 157 0.69 24.59 -6.28
CA GLY A 157 1.75 25.41 -6.87
C GLY A 157 3.09 25.31 -6.14
N VAL A 158 3.29 24.26 -5.32
CA VAL A 158 4.56 24.03 -4.63
C VAL A 158 5.58 23.53 -5.65
N PRO A 159 6.80 24.10 -5.75
CA PRO A 159 7.75 23.62 -6.74
C PRO A 159 8.10 22.14 -6.49
N TYR A 160 8.15 21.35 -7.56
CA TYR A 160 8.31 19.89 -7.51
C TYR A 160 9.44 19.42 -6.59
N GLU A 161 10.61 20.06 -6.66
CA GLU A 161 11.78 19.68 -5.85
C GLU A 161 11.49 19.76 -4.35
N TYR A 162 10.81 20.84 -3.90
CA TYR A 162 10.42 20.98 -2.50
C TYR A 162 9.35 19.96 -2.11
N ALA A 163 8.34 19.75 -2.96
CA ALA A 163 7.29 18.78 -2.71
C ALA A 163 7.84 17.35 -2.60
N LEU A 164 8.84 17.01 -3.42
CA LEU A 164 9.51 15.72 -3.42
C LEU A 164 10.29 15.48 -2.12
N TRP A 165 11.15 16.42 -1.72
CA TRP A 165 11.96 16.27 -0.51
C TRP A 165 11.11 16.26 0.77
N ILE A 166 10.10 17.11 0.85
CA ILE A 166 9.16 17.15 1.98
C ILE A 166 8.35 15.85 2.04
N GLY A 167 7.82 15.38 0.90
CA GLY A 167 7.07 14.12 0.83
C GLY A 167 7.91 12.91 1.22
N ALA A 168 9.16 12.84 0.75
CA ALA A 168 10.11 11.80 1.14
C ALA A 168 10.41 11.83 2.65
N ALA A 169 10.73 13.01 3.19
CA ALA A 169 11.01 13.18 4.62
C ALA A 169 9.81 12.80 5.49
N ALA A 170 8.60 13.26 5.14
CA ALA A 170 7.37 12.91 5.84
C ALA A 170 7.11 11.40 5.83
N THR A 171 7.30 10.75 4.68
CA THR A 171 7.12 9.29 4.54
C THR A 171 8.11 8.54 5.42
N ILE A 172 9.39 8.93 5.39
CA ILE A 172 10.45 8.32 6.20
C ILE A 172 10.15 8.47 7.69
N LEU A 173 9.83 9.70 8.14
CA LEU A 173 9.51 9.98 9.54
C LEU A 173 8.30 9.18 10.02
N TYR A 174 7.22 9.13 9.22
CA TYR A 174 6.02 8.36 9.53
C TYR A 174 6.34 6.87 9.71
N VAL A 175 7.11 6.27 8.79
CA VAL A 175 7.51 4.86 8.88
C VAL A 175 8.38 4.58 10.11
N PHE A 176 9.25 5.50 10.51
CA PHE A 176 10.09 5.34 11.70
C PHE A 176 9.31 5.47 13.01
N ILE A 177 8.27 6.31 13.04
CA ILE A 177 7.40 6.49 14.22
C ILE A 177 6.53 5.24 14.45
N GLY A 178 6.08 4.60 13.36
CA GLY A 178 5.22 3.43 13.39
C GLY A 178 3.75 3.81 13.27
#